data_AF-A0A2C9LSZ9-F1
#
_entry.id   AF-A0A2C9LSZ9-F1
#
_cell.length_a   1.000
_cell.length_b   1.000
_cell.length_c   1.000
_cell.angle_alpha   90.00
_cell.angle_beta   90.00
_cell.angle_gamma   90.00
#
_symmetry.space_group_name_H-M   'P 1'
#
loop_
_entity.id
_entity.type
_entity.pdbx_description
1 polymer ?
#
loop_
_entity_poly.entity_id
_entity_poly.type
_entity_poly.pdbx_seq_one_letter_code
_entity_poly.pdbx_strand_id
1 'polypeptide(L)'
;MIEGRTPYFYFVFPAWFKAKYPEVMKVLSVNQNRLTSHFDVHETLMDILNFQGETGQGELTSRGISLFKEIPRERTCEHIGVPVEYCACVQLSESSVAPEVKQKMAKTILYHVISLTEHIRKSCAAYTLTSVNAVLKMSLKKDDKELYALLITANPGNAVFEGYVTLDKNGSTTLSGHAIRASMYGKHANCINDLHLRNYCYCRR
;
A
#
# COMPACT_ATOMS: atom_id res chain seq x y z
N MET A 1 7.58 -1.59 6.12
CA MET A 1 6.32 -2.05 5.48
C MET A 1 5.14 -1.10 5.74
N ILE A 2 4.98 -0.52 6.93
CA ILE A 2 3.87 0.41 7.23
C ILE A 2 4.06 1.81 6.60
N GLU A 3 5.29 2.35 6.66
CA GLU A 3 5.59 3.74 6.26
C GLU A 3 5.19 4.10 4.80
N GLY A 4 5.36 3.17 3.84
CA GLY A 4 4.95 3.39 2.44
C GLY A 4 3.44 3.38 2.19
N ARG A 5 2.64 3.00 3.20
CA ARG A 5 1.16 2.89 3.12
C ARG A 5 0.44 3.80 4.12
N THR A 6 1.17 4.41 5.06
CA THR A 6 0.62 5.29 6.09
C THR A 6 1.33 6.64 6.09
N PRO A 7 1.13 7.46 5.05
CA PRO A 7 1.65 8.82 5.02
C PRO A 7 1.11 9.62 6.22
N TYR A 8 1.97 10.38 6.87
CA TYR A 8 1.60 11.20 8.02
C TYR A 8 1.23 12.62 7.56
N PHE A 9 0.09 13.12 8.04
CA PHE A 9 -0.39 14.48 7.77
C PHE A 9 -0.95 15.09 9.06
N TYR A 10 -0.69 16.37 9.32
CA TYR A 10 -1.20 17.07 10.50
C TYR A 10 -1.68 18.48 10.13
N PHE A 11 -2.70 18.94 10.83
CA PHE A 11 -3.14 20.34 10.79
C PHE A 11 -2.72 21.06 12.05
N VAL A 12 -2.33 22.32 11.91
CA VAL A 12 -2.09 23.23 13.04
C VAL A 12 -3.07 24.39 12.95
N PHE A 13 -3.92 24.52 13.96
CA PHE A 13 -4.93 25.58 14.02
C PHE A 13 -4.51 26.67 15.01
N PRO A 14 -4.72 27.95 14.67
CA PRO A 14 -4.45 29.07 15.58
C PRO A 14 -5.43 29.06 16.76
N ALA A 15 -5.04 29.68 17.88
CA ALA A 15 -5.83 29.66 19.12
C ALA A 15 -7.24 30.26 18.93
N TRP A 16 -7.37 31.31 18.13
CA TRP A 16 -8.66 31.95 17.83
C TRP A 16 -9.61 30.99 17.10
N PHE A 17 -9.10 30.12 16.23
CA PHE A 17 -9.93 29.19 15.47
C PHE A 17 -10.50 28.12 16.39
N LYS A 18 -9.67 27.59 17.29
CA LYS A 18 -10.09 26.62 18.31
C LYS A 18 -11.18 27.18 19.22
N ALA A 19 -11.07 28.45 19.61
CA ALA A 19 -12.06 29.13 20.42
C ALA A 19 -13.36 29.41 19.65
N LYS A 20 -13.27 29.75 18.36
CA LYS A 20 -14.43 30.11 17.53
C LYS A 20 -15.19 28.89 16.99
N TYR A 21 -14.51 27.79 16.69
CA TYR A 21 -15.08 26.57 16.08
C TYR A 21 -14.78 25.30 16.92
N PRO A 22 -15.25 25.22 18.17
CA PRO A 22 -14.96 24.09 19.04
C PRO A 22 -15.53 22.76 18.52
N GLU A 23 -16.70 22.78 17.87
CA GLU A 23 -17.31 21.57 17.29
C GLU A 23 -16.49 21.02 16.13
N VAL A 24 -15.95 21.88 15.28
CA VAL A 24 -15.03 21.46 14.19
C VAL A 24 -13.78 20.80 14.78
N MET A 25 -13.22 21.37 15.85
CA MET A 25 -12.07 20.77 16.55
C MET A 25 -12.40 19.39 17.14
N LYS A 26 -13.62 19.20 17.65
CA LYS A 26 -14.10 17.91 18.16
C LYS A 26 -14.19 16.87 17.04
N VAL A 27 -14.77 17.24 15.89
CA VAL A 27 -14.84 16.35 14.71
C VAL A 27 -13.45 15.96 14.22
N LEU A 28 -12.54 16.92 14.11
CA LEU A 28 -11.14 16.65 13.74
C LEU A 28 -10.48 15.69 14.73
N SER A 29 -10.76 15.81 16.03
CA SER A 29 -10.27 14.87 17.04
C SER A 29 -10.85 13.47 16.90
N VAL A 30 -12.13 13.35 16.54
CA VAL A 30 -12.77 12.05 16.28
C VAL A 30 -12.14 11.39 15.04
N ASN A 31 -11.91 12.16 13.98
CA ASN A 31 -11.35 11.69 12.72
C ASN A 31 -9.91 11.17 12.82
N GLN A 32 -9.15 11.53 13.87
CA GLN A 32 -7.84 10.94 14.15
C GLN A 32 -7.89 9.41 14.32
N ASN A 33 -9.05 8.86 14.72
CA ASN A 33 -9.28 7.43 14.89
C ASN A 33 -10.22 6.87 13.80
N ARG A 34 -10.16 7.42 12.59
CA ARG A 34 -10.95 6.98 11.43
C ARG A 34 -10.03 6.70 10.24
N LEU A 35 -10.52 5.89 9.30
CA LEU A 35 -9.85 5.69 8.01
C LEU A 35 -9.93 6.98 7.19
N THR A 36 -8.81 7.69 7.13
CA THR A 36 -8.61 8.93 6.37
C THR A 36 -7.69 8.68 5.18
N SER A 37 -7.76 9.56 4.20
CA SER A 37 -6.97 9.50 2.96
C SER A 37 -6.64 10.90 2.44
N HIS A 38 -5.73 11.00 1.48
CA HIS A 38 -5.45 12.27 0.81
C HIS A 38 -6.64 12.84 0.04
N PHE A 39 -7.64 12.03 -0.32
CA PHE A 39 -8.89 12.51 -0.88
C PHE A 39 -9.65 13.36 0.16
N ASP A 40 -9.60 12.99 1.44
CA ASP A 40 -10.20 13.77 2.51
C ASP A 40 -9.47 15.08 2.74
N VAL A 41 -8.14 15.07 2.64
CA VAL A 41 -7.32 16.29 2.71
C VAL A 41 -7.68 17.23 1.55
N HIS A 42 -7.81 16.70 0.33
CA HIS A 42 -8.28 17.48 -0.82
C HIS A 42 -9.64 18.14 -0.56
N GLU A 43 -10.64 17.37 -0.13
CA GLU A 43 -11.96 17.91 0.20
C GLU A 43 -11.91 18.94 1.33
N THR A 44 -11.06 18.73 2.34
CA THR A 44 -10.85 19.69 3.43
C THR A 44 -10.25 21.00 2.92
N LEU A 45 -9.27 20.93 2.02
CA LEU A 45 -8.68 22.13 1.41
C LEU A 45 -9.69 22.89 0.56
N MET A 46 -10.56 22.18 -0.17
CA MET A 46 -11.66 22.79 -0.93
C MET A 46 -12.68 23.46 0.00
N ASP A 47 -13.05 22.80 1.11
CA ASP A 47 -13.93 23.34 2.14
C ASP A 47 -13.36 24.63 2.77
N ILE A 48 -12.04 24.68 3.01
CA ILE A 48 -11.36 25.88 3.54
C ILE A 48 -11.56 27.12 2.63
N LEU A 49 -11.66 26.96 1.31
CA LEU A 49 -11.84 28.08 0.38
C LEU A 49 -13.16 28.82 0.62
N ASN A 50 -14.18 28.14 1.13
CA ASN A 50 -15.47 28.72 1.50
C ASN A 50 -15.94 28.17 2.86
N PHE A 51 -15.11 28.35 3.87
CA PHE A 51 -15.33 27.74 5.17
C PHE A 51 -16.54 28.34 5.91
N GLN A 52 -17.57 27.53 6.13
CA GLN A 52 -18.78 27.91 6.87
C GLN A 52 -18.79 27.42 8.32
N GLY A 53 -17.84 26.55 8.70
CA GLY A 53 -17.81 25.94 10.02
C GLY A 53 -18.89 24.88 10.26
N GLU A 54 -19.47 24.35 9.18
CA GLU A 54 -20.48 23.31 9.24
C GLU A 54 -19.85 21.96 9.59
N THR A 55 -20.48 21.27 10.53
CA THR A 55 -20.14 19.89 10.91
C THR A 55 -21.29 18.96 10.52
N GLY A 56 -21.02 17.67 10.47
CA GLY A 56 -22.04 16.65 10.20
C GLY A 56 -21.41 15.30 9.96
N GLN A 57 -22.19 14.34 9.49
CA GLN A 57 -21.68 13.04 9.05
C GLN A 57 -21.34 13.09 7.57
N GLY A 58 -20.18 12.55 7.20
CA GLY A 58 -19.79 12.39 5.80
C GLY A 58 -20.55 11.26 5.11
N GLU A 59 -20.74 11.39 3.80
CA GLU A 59 -21.40 10.37 2.98
C GLU A 59 -20.40 9.36 2.41
N LEU A 60 -20.69 8.06 2.56
CA LEU A 60 -19.83 6.98 2.04
C LEU A 60 -19.83 6.87 0.51
N THR A 61 -20.78 7.50 -0.16
CA THR A 61 -20.85 7.61 -1.62
C THR A 61 -19.74 8.49 -2.19
N SER A 62 -19.19 9.41 -1.38
CA SER A 62 -18.10 10.26 -1.79
C SER A 62 -16.75 9.59 -1.59
N ARG A 63 -15.87 9.73 -2.58
CA ARG A 63 -14.50 9.24 -2.50
C ARG A 63 -13.71 9.95 -1.39
N GLY A 64 -13.91 11.26 -1.23
CA GLY A 64 -13.30 12.09 -0.21
C GLY A 64 -14.37 12.77 0.66
N ILE A 65 -14.06 12.96 1.94
CA ILE A 65 -14.93 13.61 2.91
C ILE A 65 -14.09 14.69 3.60
N SER A 66 -14.55 15.94 3.59
CA SER A 66 -13.88 17.01 4.37
C SER A 66 -13.71 16.58 5.82
N LEU A 67 -12.53 16.80 6.38
CA LEU A 67 -12.16 16.42 7.74
C LEU A 67 -12.87 17.26 8.81
N PHE A 68 -13.61 18.30 8.40
CA PHE A 68 -14.54 19.04 9.24
C PHE A 68 -15.90 18.32 9.43
N LYS A 69 -16.16 17.23 8.70
CA LYS A 69 -17.28 16.30 8.89
C LYS A 69 -16.78 14.98 9.49
N GLU A 70 -17.57 14.33 10.33
CA GLU A 70 -17.21 13.04 10.92
C GLU A 70 -17.17 11.97 9.83
N ILE A 71 -16.03 11.28 9.74
CA ILE A 71 -15.86 10.15 8.85
C ILE A 71 -16.57 8.93 9.47
N PRO A 72 -17.48 8.27 8.72
CA PRO A 72 -18.18 7.09 9.21
C PRO A 72 -17.22 5.95 9.61
N ARG A 73 -17.56 5.21 10.67
CA ARG A 73 -16.71 4.13 11.22
C ARG A 73 -16.61 2.92 10.29
N GLU A 74 -17.67 2.71 9.53
CA GLU A 74 -17.85 1.64 8.57
C GLU A 74 -17.14 1.90 7.23
N ARG A 75 -16.44 3.05 7.07
CA ARG A 75 -15.67 3.35 5.86
C ARG A 75 -14.58 2.30 5.64
N THR A 76 -14.45 1.84 4.39
CA THR A 76 -13.48 0.83 3.97
C THR A 76 -12.60 1.39 2.84
N CYS A 77 -11.50 0.70 2.55
CA CYS A 77 -10.64 1.03 1.40
C CYS A 77 -11.41 0.94 0.06
N GLU A 78 -12.42 0.09 -0.03
CA GLU A 78 -13.30 -0.03 -1.20
C GLU A 78 -14.12 1.24 -1.43
N HIS A 79 -14.72 1.83 -0.39
CA HIS A 79 -15.49 3.08 -0.50
C HIS A 79 -14.66 4.26 -1.06
N ILE A 80 -13.34 4.23 -0.87
CA ILE A 80 -12.43 5.30 -1.33
C ILE A 80 -11.63 4.93 -2.59
N GLY A 81 -11.90 3.75 -3.16
CA GLY A 81 -11.18 3.23 -4.31
C GLY A 81 -9.69 3.02 -4.06
N VAL A 82 -9.29 2.71 -2.82
CA VAL A 82 -7.92 2.36 -2.47
C VAL A 82 -7.75 0.85 -2.68
N PRO A 83 -6.81 0.42 -3.56
CA PRO A 83 -6.52 -0.98 -3.77
C PRO A 83 -6.10 -1.67 -2.46
N VAL A 84 -6.44 -2.95 -2.34
CA VAL A 84 -6.26 -3.74 -1.11
C VAL A 84 -4.78 -3.85 -0.70
N GLU A 85 -3.87 -3.85 -1.66
CA GLU A 85 -2.42 -3.84 -1.46
C GLU A 85 -1.90 -2.56 -0.77
N TYR A 86 -2.68 -1.47 -0.79
CA TYR A 86 -2.36 -0.21 -0.09
C TYR A 86 -3.19 -0.01 1.18
N CYS A 87 -4.11 -0.93 1.47
CA CYS A 87 -5.01 -0.81 2.60
C CYS A 87 -4.30 -1.18 3.92
N ALA A 88 -3.97 -0.17 4.73
CA ALA A 88 -3.23 -0.35 5.99
C ALA A 88 -4.06 -1.04 7.10
N CYS A 89 -5.39 -1.00 7.03
CA CYS A 89 -6.28 -1.54 8.07
C CYS A 89 -6.52 -3.05 7.99
N VAL A 90 -5.85 -3.76 7.06
CA VAL A 90 -6.03 -5.20 6.88
C VAL A 90 -5.29 -5.97 7.97
N GLN A 91 -5.98 -6.92 8.61
CA GLN A 91 -5.34 -7.83 9.57
C GLN A 91 -4.52 -8.87 8.82
N LEU A 92 -3.23 -8.95 9.18
CA LEU A 92 -2.29 -9.94 8.71
C LEU A 92 -2.18 -11.06 9.75
N SER A 93 -2.29 -12.31 9.31
CA SER A 93 -2.02 -13.48 10.15
C SER A 93 -0.98 -14.39 9.50
N GLU A 94 -0.22 -15.10 10.32
CA GLU A 94 0.65 -16.15 9.80
C GLU A 94 -0.19 -17.20 9.05
N SER A 95 0.33 -17.63 7.90
CA SER A 95 -0.36 -18.59 7.06
C SER A 95 0.31 -19.97 7.08
N SER A 96 -0.48 -20.99 7.41
CA SER A 96 -0.09 -22.40 7.28
C SER A 96 -0.35 -22.89 5.85
N VAL A 97 0.37 -22.31 4.89
CA VAL A 97 0.29 -22.69 3.48
C VAL A 97 1.32 -23.77 3.16
N ALA A 98 0.95 -24.75 2.33
CA ALA A 98 1.83 -25.83 1.90
C ALA A 98 3.11 -25.28 1.22
N PRO A 99 4.28 -25.93 1.38
CA PRO A 99 5.55 -25.46 0.81
C PRO A 99 5.51 -25.21 -0.69
N GLU A 100 4.80 -26.05 -1.46
CA GLU A 100 4.67 -25.94 -2.91
C GLU A 100 3.93 -24.65 -3.31
N VAL A 101 2.88 -24.31 -2.56
CA VAL A 101 2.08 -23.10 -2.80
C VAL A 101 2.87 -21.85 -2.41
N LYS A 102 3.63 -21.89 -1.31
CA LYS A 102 4.56 -20.78 -0.94
C LYS A 102 5.56 -20.50 -2.07
N GLN A 103 6.16 -21.55 -2.62
CA GLN A 103 7.11 -21.44 -3.74
C GLN A 103 6.44 -20.92 -5.01
N LYS A 104 5.21 -21.36 -5.30
CA LYS A 104 4.44 -20.88 -6.45
C LYS A 104 4.16 -19.38 -6.37
N MET A 105 3.69 -18.89 -5.22
CA MET A 105 3.46 -17.46 -4.98
C MET A 105 4.74 -16.64 -5.08
N ALA A 106 5.85 -17.13 -4.50
CA ALA A 106 7.15 -16.46 -4.59
C ALA A 106 7.65 -16.34 -6.03
N LYS A 107 7.46 -17.38 -6.85
CA LYS A 107 7.80 -17.36 -8.27
C LYS A 107 6.94 -16.36 -9.05
N THR A 108 5.65 -16.21 -8.74
CA THR A 108 4.79 -15.19 -9.35
C THR A 108 5.38 -13.78 -9.16
N ILE A 109 5.85 -13.46 -7.95
CA ILE A 109 6.52 -12.17 -7.66
C ILE A 109 7.84 -12.05 -8.43
N LEU A 110 8.68 -13.10 -8.40
CA LEU A 110 9.97 -13.09 -9.09
C LEU A 110 9.79 -12.87 -10.61
N TYR A 111 8.84 -13.57 -11.25
CA TYR A 111 8.61 -13.44 -12.68
C TYR A 111 8.15 -12.04 -13.07
N HIS A 112 7.34 -11.38 -12.24
CA HIS A 112 6.99 -9.97 -12.46
C HIS A 112 8.22 -9.06 -12.41
N VAL A 113 9.09 -9.22 -11.41
CA VAL A 113 10.34 -8.45 -11.32
C VAL A 113 11.24 -8.69 -12.54
N ILE A 114 11.30 -9.94 -13.01
CA ILE A 114 12.06 -10.31 -14.21
C ILE A 114 11.43 -9.65 -15.45
N SER A 115 10.12 -9.66 -15.63
CA SER A 115 9.50 -9.05 -16.82
C SER A 115 9.76 -7.55 -16.90
N LEU A 116 9.80 -6.84 -15.76
CA LEU A 116 10.11 -5.40 -15.72
C LEU A 116 11.50 -5.04 -16.26
N THR A 117 12.45 -5.97 -16.23
CA THR A 117 13.84 -5.73 -16.65
C THR A 117 14.27 -6.53 -17.88
N GLU A 118 13.33 -7.22 -18.54
CA GLU A 118 13.60 -8.09 -19.69
C GLU A 118 14.20 -7.34 -20.89
N HIS A 119 13.66 -6.17 -21.19
CA HIS A 119 14.11 -5.32 -22.30
C HIS A 119 15.51 -4.70 -22.08
N ILE A 120 16.03 -4.70 -20.84
CA ILE A 120 17.34 -4.16 -20.45
C ILE A 120 18.29 -5.22 -19.89
N ARG A 121 18.11 -6.49 -20.28
CA ARG A 121 18.94 -7.63 -19.83
C ARG A 121 20.43 -7.49 -20.15
N LYS A 122 20.80 -6.64 -21.10
CA LYS A 122 22.22 -6.32 -21.38
C LYS A 122 22.88 -5.65 -20.18
N SER A 123 22.17 -4.74 -19.51
CA SER A 123 22.67 -4.00 -18.35
C SER A 123 22.28 -4.65 -17.02
N CYS A 124 21.09 -5.26 -16.94
CA CYS A 124 20.52 -5.81 -15.71
C CYS A 124 20.52 -7.34 -15.69
N ALA A 125 21.18 -7.92 -14.69
CA ALA A 125 21.14 -9.35 -14.41
C ALA A 125 19.71 -9.81 -14.06
N ALA A 126 19.36 -11.03 -14.48
CA ALA A 126 18.10 -11.66 -14.07
C ALA A 126 18.22 -12.17 -12.63
N TYR A 127 17.15 -12.02 -11.86
CA TYR A 127 17.09 -12.51 -10.48
C TYR A 127 16.72 -13.99 -10.42
N THR A 128 17.20 -14.68 -9.39
CA THR A 128 16.81 -16.04 -9.01
C THR A 128 16.30 -16.04 -7.58
N LEU A 129 15.20 -16.76 -7.32
CA LEU A 129 14.66 -16.90 -5.96
C LEU A 129 15.69 -17.58 -5.05
N THR A 130 15.96 -16.98 -3.89
CA THR A 130 16.86 -17.52 -2.86
C THR A 130 16.06 -18.10 -1.70
N SER A 131 15.11 -17.33 -1.15
CA SER A 131 14.28 -17.76 -0.03
C SER A 131 12.95 -17.02 0.01
N VAL A 132 11.96 -17.64 0.66
CA VAL A 132 10.70 -16.99 1.04
C VAL A 132 10.80 -16.64 2.51
N ASN A 133 10.90 -15.35 2.83
CA ASN A 133 11.15 -14.86 4.19
C ASN A 133 9.87 -14.80 5.02
N ALA A 134 8.75 -14.39 4.41
CA ALA A 134 7.46 -14.30 5.09
C ALA A 134 6.31 -14.57 4.13
N VAL A 135 5.24 -15.18 4.65
CA VAL A 135 3.95 -15.34 3.96
C VAL A 135 2.86 -15.05 4.97
N LEU A 136 2.10 -13.99 4.74
CA LEU A 136 1.04 -13.52 5.63
C LEU A 136 -0.29 -13.54 4.88
N LYS A 137 -1.34 -14.08 5.50
CA LYS A 137 -2.69 -14.05 4.95
C LYS A 137 -3.35 -12.73 5.31
N MET A 138 -4.00 -12.10 4.33
CA MET A 138 -4.79 -10.89 4.50
C MET A 138 -6.25 -11.26 4.72
N SER A 139 -6.80 -10.89 5.88
CA SER A 139 -8.21 -11.13 6.18
C SER A 139 -9.06 -10.06 5.47
N LEU A 140 -9.69 -10.45 4.36
CA LEU A 140 -10.63 -9.62 3.61
C LEU A 140 -12.05 -10.05 3.97
N LYS A 141 -12.90 -9.11 4.38
CA LYS A 141 -14.24 -9.40 4.91
C LYS A 141 -15.23 -9.94 3.86
N LYS A 142 -14.88 -10.01 2.57
CA LYS A 142 -15.89 -10.14 1.51
C LYS A 142 -15.45 -10.77 0.18
N ASP A 143 -14.37 -11.55 0.13
CA ASP A 143 -13.95 -12.18 -1.13
C ASP A 143 -13.70 -13.68 -1.01
N ASP A 144 -14.03 -14.39 -2.09
CA ASP A 144 -13.87 -15.83 -2.28
C ASP A 144 -12.40 -16.20 -2.60
N LYS A 145 -11.55 -15.18 -2.69
CA LYS A 145 -10.13 -15.23 -3.03
C LYS A 145 -9.28 -14.92 -1.81
N GLU A 146 -8.24 -15.71 -1.62
CA GLU A 146 -7.31 -15.50 -0.52
C GLU A 146 -6.15 -14.62 -0.98
N LEU A 147 -5.96 -13.49 -0.31
CA LEU A 147 -4.85 -12.58 -0.59
C LEU A 147 -3.70 -12.83 0.39
N TYR A 148 -2.49 -12.92 -0.13
CA TYR A 148 -1.27 -13.16 0.63
C TYR A 148 -0.24 -12.06 0.39
N ALA A 149 0.37 -11.57 1.47
CA ALA A 149 1.54 -10.70 1.42
C ALA A 149 2.81 -11.55 1.59
N LEU A 150 3.77 -11.41 0.69
CA LEU A 150 5.02 -12.16 0.73
C LEU A 150 6.23 -11.23 0.76
N LEU A 151 7.25 -11.66 1.51
CA LEU A 151 8.61 -11.14 1.41
C LEU A 151 9.51 -12.25 0.85
N ILE A 152 10.19 -11.97 -0.25
CA ILE A 152 11.10 -12.91 -0.90
C ILE A 152 12.50 -12.31 -1.01
N THR A 153 13.52 -13.14 -0.90
CA THR A 153 14.91 -12.78 -1.18
C THR A 153 15.32 -13.39 -2.51
N ALA A 154 15.96 -12.59 -3.35
CA ALA A 154 16.46 -12.99 -4.65
C ALA A 154 17.95 -12.62 -4.83
N ASN A 155 18.64 -13.36 -5.67
CA ASN A 155 20.04 -13.13 -6.03
C ASN A 155 20.11 -12.69 -7.50
N PRO A 156 21.01 -11.80 -7.94
CA PRO A 156 22.17 -11.22 -7.25
C PRO A 156 21.86 -10.19 -6.14
N GLY A 157 22.75 -10.10 -5.15
CA GLY A 157 22.77 -8.96 -4.21
C GLY A 157 21.73 -9.01 -3.08
N ASN A 158 21.24 -10.20 -2.73
CA ASN A 158 20.30 -10.45 -1.62
C ASN A 158 19.12 -9.46 -1.60
N ALA A 159 18.52 -9.34 -2.78
CA ALA A 159 17.41 -8.48 -3.07
C ALA A 159 16.13 -8.93 -2.38
N VAL A 160 15.67 -8.15 -1.40
CA VAL A 160 14.36 -8.37 -0.79
C VAL A 160 13.28 -7.63 -1.57
N PHE A 161 12.27 -8.37 -2.04
CA PHE A 161 11.06 -7.86 -2.68
C PHE A 161 9.83 -8.20 -1.85
N GLU A 162 8.88 -7.26 -1.83
CA GLU A 162 7.55 -7.42 -1.25
C GLU A 162 6.52 -7.49 -2.39
N GLY A 163 5.53 -8.37 -2.25
CA GLY A 163 4.46 -8.45 -3.23
C GLY A 163 3.21 -9.10 -2.66
N TYR A 164 2.10 -8.86 -3.34
CA TYR A 164 0.79 -9.39 -2.97
C TYR A 164 0.32 -10.38 -4.01
N VAL A 165 -0.12 -11.55 -3.57
CA VAL A 165 -0.53 -12.64 -4.45
C VAL A 165 -1.90 -13.11 -4.04
N THR A 166 -2.81 -13.13 -5.00
CA THR A 166 -4.12 -13.77 -4.85
C THR A 166 -4.00 -15.25 -5.18
N LEU A 167 -4.52 -16.10 -4.31
CA LEU A 167 -4.66 -17.54 -4.50
C LEU A 167 -6.14 -17.86 -4.79
N ASP A 168 -6.40 -18.37 -5.99
CA ASP A 168 -7.72 -18.83 -6.39
C ASP A 168 -7.98 -20.26 -5.90
N LYS A 169 -9.26 -20.65 -5.81
CA LYS A 169 -9.69 -22.00 -5.37
C LYS A 169 -9.14 -23.15 -6.23
N ASN A 170 -8.82 -22.88 -7.50
CA ASN A 170 -8.18 -23.84 -8.42
C ASN A 170 -6.66 -23.96 -8.21
N GLY A 171 -6.10 -23.25 -7.21
CA GLY A 171 -4.67 -23.21 -6.92
C GLY A 171 -3.88 -22.29 -7.84
N SER A 172 -4.52 -21.49 -8.70
CA SER A 172 -3.84 -20.47 -9.52
C SER A 172 -3.40 -19.28 -8.68
N THR A 173 -2.27 -18.67 -9.04
CA THR A 173 -1.66 -17.56 -8.29
C THR A 173 -1.49 -16.37 -9.21
N THR A 174 -2.04 -15.22 -8.82
CA THR A 174 -1.97 -13.97 -9.60
C THR A 174 -1.41 -12.86 -8.74
N LEU A 175 -0.58 -12.00 -9.33
CA LEU A 175 -0.04 -10.84 -8.61
C LEU A 175 -1.13 -9.77 -8.48
N SER A 176 -1.34 -9.28 -7.26
CA SER A 176 -2.22 -8.14 -6.98
C SER A 176 -1.35 -6.88 -6.95
N GLY A 177 -1.52 -6.01 -7.94
CA GLY A 177 -0.71 -4.80 -8.08
C GLY A 177 0.72 -5.10 -8.56
N HIS A 178 1.71 -4.46 -7.93
CA HIS A 178 3.12 -4.55 -8.32
C HIS A 178 3.99 -5.12 -7.18
N ALA A 179 5.01 -5.87 -7.56
CA ALA A 179 6.08 -6.21 -6.63
C ALA A 179 6.95 -4.97 -6.39
N ILE A 180 7.28 -4.68 -5.14
CA ILE A 180 8.11 -3.54 -4.76
C ILE A 180 9.41 -4.01 -4.13
N ARG A 181 10.48 -3.22 -4.28
CA ARG A 181 11.76 -3.50 -3.65
C ARG A 181 11.72 -3.05 -2.18
N ALA A 182 11.94 -3.97 -1.25
CA ALA A 182 11.95 -3.69 0.19
C ALA A 182 13.37 -3.44 0.76
N SER A 183 14.42 -3.88 0.06
CA SER A 183 15.82 -3.67 0.44
C SER A 183 16.47 -2.52 -0.33
N MET A 184 17.40 -1.79 0.28
CA MET A 184 18.17 -0.75 -0.42
C MET A 184 18.96 -1.34 -1.60
N TYR A 185 18.88 -0.70 -2.78
CA TYR A 185 19.64 -1.11 -3.97
C TYR A 185 21.05 -0.48 -4.01
N GLY A 186 21.25 0.70 -3.41
CA GLY A 186 22.55 1.37 -3.34
C GLY A 186 23.23 1.50 -4.71
N LYS A 187 24.46 0.99 -4.83
CA LYS A 187 25.25 1.04 -6.07
C LYS A 187 24.88 -0.06 -7.08
N HIS A 188 23.98 -1.00 -6.73
CA HIS A 188 23.63 -2.14 -7.58
C HIS A 188 22.90 -1.74 -8.87
N ALA A 189 22.34 -0.53 -8.96
CA ALA A 189 21.56 -0.08 -10.11
C ALA A 189 22.14 1.16 -10.81
N ASN A 190 23.45 1.40 -10.70
CA ASN A 190 24.11 2.60 -11.26
C ASN A 190 24.18 2.65 -12.79
N CYS A 191 24.03 1.51 -13.46
CA CYS A 191 23.98 1.38 -14.92
C CYS A 191 22.65 1.84 -15.53
N ILE A 192 21.66 2.20 -14.70
CA ILE A 192 20.32 2.63 -15.13
C ILE A 192 20.05 4.03 -14.58
N ASN A 193 19.66 4.94 -15.47
CA ASN A 193 19.27 6.31 -15.11
C ASN A 193 17.78 6.41 -14.75
N ASP A 194 16.95 5.48 -15.26
CA ASP A 194 15.52 5.43 -14.96
C ASP A 194 15.29 5.08 -13.47
N LEU A 195 14.72 6.02 -12.72
CA LEU A 195 14.53 5.88 -11.27
C LEU A 195 13.60 4.73 -10.89
N HIS A 196 12.62 4.38 -11.74
CA HIS A 196 11.71 3.28 -11.48
C HIS A 196 12.41 1.93 -11.67
N LEU A 197 13.14 1.78 -12.79
CA LEU A 197 13.85 0.54 -13.12
C LEU A 197 15.03 0.28 -12.17
N ARG A 198 15.58 1.32 -11.52
CA ARG A 198 16.63 1.15 -10.50
C ARG A 198 16.20 0.28 -9.33
N ASN A 199 14.91 0.26 -8.98
CA ASN A 199 14.39 -0.62 -7.92
C ASN A 199 14.44 -2.11 -8.29
N TYR A 200 14.47 -2.42 -9.60
CA TYR A 200 14.36 -3.78 -10.13
C TYR A 200 15.62 -4.23 -10.88
N CYS A 201 16.65 -3.40 -11.00
CA CYS A 201 17.88 -3.75 -11.69
C CYS A 201 18.99 -4.16 -10.73
N TYR A 202 19.76 -5.16 -11.13
CA TYR A 202 21.12 -5.38 -10.63
C TYR A 202 22.08 -5.32 -11.80
N CYS A 203 23.02 -4.39 -11.79
CA CYS A 203 23.95 -4.16 -12.88
C CYS A 203 24.88 -5.35 -13.07
N ARG A 204 24.98 -5.79 -14.33
CA ARG A 204 26.01 -6.73 -14.75
C ARG A 204 27.36 -6.03 -14.63
N ARG A 205 28.37 -6.77 -14.17
CA ARG A 205 29.77 -6.34 -14.24
C ARG A 205 30.34 -6.75 -15.60
#